data_AF-A0A2X4WJ89-F1
#
_entry.id   AF-A0A2X4WJ89-F1
#
_cell.length_a   1.000
_cell.length_b   1.000
_cell.length_c   1.000
_cell.angle_alpha   90.00
_cell.angle_beta   90.00
_cell.angle_gamma   90.00
#
_symmetry.space_group_name_H-M   'P 1'
#
loop_
_entity.id
_entity.type
_entity.pdbx_description
1 polymer ?
#
loop_
_entity_poly.entity_id
_entity_poly.type
_entity_poly.pdbx_seq_one_letter_code
_entity_poly.pdbx_strand_id
1 'polypeptide(L)' 'MDGQVQAIRQALDAAGFTDTAIMSYSTKFASSFYGPFREAAGTALKGDRKTYQMNPDEPP' A
#
# COMPACT_ATOMS: atom_id res chain seq x y z
N MET A 1 -1.33 -0.48 -4.96
CA MET A 1 -1.42 -0.16 -6.40
C MET A 1 -0.87 -1.34 -7.17
N ASP A 2 -1.51 -1.70 -8.27
CA ASP A 2 -1.04 -2.79 -9.12
C ASP A 2 0.32 -2.42 -9.72
N GLY A 3 1.24 -3.40 -9.77
CA GLY A 3 2.60 -3.19 -10.27
C GLY A 3 3.52 -2.35 -9.37
N GLN A 4 3.10 -1.92 -8.17
CA GLN A 4 3.90 -1.04 -7.32
C GLN A 4 5.31 -1.59 -7.00
N VAL A 5 5.43 -2.90 -6.78
CA VAL A 5 6.72 -3.54 -6.48
C VAL A 5 7.66 -3.47 -7.68
N GLN A 6 7.15 -3.74 -8.88
CA GLN A 6 7.93 -3.68 -10.11
C GLN A 6 8.40 -2.24 -10.38
N ALA A 7 7.49 -1.26 -10.26
CA ALA A 7 7.81 0.14 -10.47
C ALA A 7 8.89 0.64 -9.48
N ILE A 8 8.75 0.32 -8.20
CA ILE A 8 9.74 0.68 -7.17
C ILE A 8 11.08 -0.01 -7.44
N ARG A 9 11.07 -1.31 -7.79
CA ARG A 9 12.30 -2.07 -8.06
C ARG A 9 13.07 -1.47 -9.25
N GLN A 10 12.38 -1.20 -10.35
CA GLN A 10 12.99 -0.55 -11.53
C GLN A 10 13.59 0.80 -11.19
N ALA A 11 12.90 1.63 -10.39
CA ALA A 11 13.41 2.94 -9.99
C ALA A 11 14.66 2.83 -9.08
N LEU A 12 14.65 1.92 -8.12
CA LEU A 12 15.80 1.68 -7.23
C LEU A 12 17.01 1.16 -8.02
N ASP A 13 16.79 0.22 -8.94
CA ASP A 13 17.87 -0.35 -9.77
C ASP A 13 18.47 0.71 -10.70
N ALA A 14 17.64 1.54 -11.34
CA ALA A 14 18.10 2.65 -12.17
C ALA A 14 18.89 3.71 -11.39
N ALA A 15 18.60 3.86 -10.09
CA ALA A 15 19.29 4.77 -9.19
C ALA A 15 20.50 4.13 -8.48
N GLY A 16 20.83 2.87 -8.75
CA GLY A 16 21.97 2.16 -8.15
C GLY A 16 21.72 1.60 -6.75
N PHE A 17 20.49 1.62 -6.24
CA PHE A 17 20.09 1.08 -4.94
C PHE A 17 19.66 -0.39 -5.02
N THR A 18 20.49 -1.24 -5.63
CA THR A 18 20.18 -2.66 -5.87
C THR A 18 19.91 -3.44 -4.58
N ASP A 19 20.61 -3.09 -3.50
CA ASP A 19 20.56 -3.82 -2.23
C ASP A 19 19.46 -3.30 -1.29
N THR A 20 18.79 -2.22 -1.65
CA THR A 20 17.67 -1.69 -0.87
C THR A 20 16.46 -2.62 -1.01
N ALA A 21 16.03 -3.19 0.10
CA ALA A 21 14.89 -4.10 0.15
C ALA A 21 13.55 -3.36 -0.02
N ILE A 22 12.54 -4.08 -0.53
CA ILE A 22 11.16 -3.59 -0.65
C ILE A 22 10.28 -4.40 0.32
N MET A 23 9.78 -3.76 1.37
CA MET A 23 8.76 -4.34 2.24
C MET A 23 7.38 -4.06 1.65
N SER A 24 6.90 -4.98 0.81
CA SER A 24 5.61 -4.82 0.15
C SER A 24 4.46 -5.07 1.13
N TYR A 25 3.54 -4.13 1.22
CA TYR A 25 2.18 -4.40 1.68
C TYR A 25 1.41 -5.08 0.54
N SER A 26 1.79 -6.32 0.21
CA SER A 26 1.27 -7.09 -0.92
C SER A 26 -0.23 -7.31 -0.82
N THR A 27 -0.70 -7.66 0.38
CA THR A 27 -2.12 -7.84 0.71
C THR A 27 -2.51 -6.77 1.72
N LYS A 28 -3.21 -5.74 1.26
CA LYS A 28 -3.73 -4.65 2.10
C LYS A 28 -5.23 -4.50 1.90
N PHE A 29 -5.99 -4.97 2.88
CA PHE A 29 -7.45 -4.95 2.86
C PHE A 29 -8.02 -3.56 3.12
N ALA A 30 -9.22 -3.30 2.61
CA ALA A 30 -10.03 -2.13 2.90
C ALA A 30 -10.69 -2.24 4.29
N SER A 31 -9.86 -2.35 5.34
CA SER A 31 -10.31 -2.64 6.70
C SER A 31 -10.88 -1.41 7.42
N SER A 32 -11.90 -1.65 8.25
CA SER A 32 -12.45 -0.68 9.21
C SER A 32 -11.52 -0.42 10.40
N PHE A 33 -10.53 -1.28 10.65
CA PHE A 33 -9.61 -1.18 11.79
C PHE A 33 -8.60 -0.03 11.67
N TYR A 34 -8.54 0.64 10.51
CA TYR A 34 -7.61 1.75 10.30
C TYR A 34 -8.07 3.10 10.85
N GLY A 35 -9.22 3.17 11.54
CA GLY A 35 -9.75 4.39 12.15
C GLY A 35 -8.73 5.14 13.03
N PRO A 36 -8.19 4.51 14.09
CA PRO A 36 -7.22 5.17 15.00
C PRO A 36 -5.95 5.64 14.28
N PHE A 37 -5.47 4.85 13.31
CA PHE A 37 -4.32 5.24 12.50
C PHE A 37 -4.61 6.47 11.63
N ARG A 38 -5.81 6.59 11.05
CA ARG A 38 -6.19 7.73 10.20
C ARG A 38 -6.23 9.04 10.98
N GLU A 39 -6.70 8.99 12.22
CA GLU A 39 -6.69 10.14 13.12
C GLU A 39 -5.25 10.53 13.48
N ALA A 40 -4.45 9.58 13.98
CA ALA A 40 -3.07 9.84 14.40
C ALA A 40 -2.17 10.32 13.25
N ALA A 41 -2.35 9.78 12.04
CA ALA A 41 -1.60 10.18 10.86
C ALA A 41 -2.16 11.44 10.16
N GLY A 42 -3.25 12.03 10.68
CA GLY A 42 -3.84 13.25 10.13
C GLY A 42 -4.40 13.11 8.71
N THR A 43 -4.93 11.93 8.35
CA THR A 43 -5.35 11.68 6.96
C THR A 43 -6.62 12.48 6.62
N ALA A 44 -6.56 13.32 5.59
CA ALA A 44 -7.69 14.20 5.20
C ALA A 44 -8.75 13.54 4.29
N LEU A 45 -8.59 12.26 3.95
CA LEU A 45 -9.48 11.58 2.99
C LEU A 45 -10.91 11.50 3.52
N LYS A 46 -11.86 12.07 2.76
CA LYS A 46 -13.29 11.87 2.95
C LYS A 46 -13.77 10.88 1.87
N GLY A 47 -14.25 9.71 2.29
CA GLY A 47 -14.59 8.60 1.39
C GLY A 47 -13.89 7.30 1.80
N ASP A 48 -13.73 6.37 0.86
CA ASP A 48 -13.10 5.07 1.12
C ASP A 48 -11.90 4.77 0.20
N ARG A 49 -11.29 3.60 0.41
CA ARG A 49 -10.11 3.14 -0.30
C ARG A 49 -10.36 1.80 -1.02
N LYS A 50 -11.62 1.41 -1.19
CA LYS A 50 -12.02 0.07 -1.67
C LYS A 50 -11.63 -0.19 -3.12
N THR A 51 -11.38 0.87 -3.89
CA THR A 51 -10.98 0.76 -5.31
C THR A 51 -9.53 0.33 -5.51
N TYR A 52 -8.71 0.32 -4.46
CA TYR A 52 -7.29 -0.07 -4.54
C TYR A 52 -6.78 -0.84 -3.32
N GLN A 53 -7.60 -0.97 -2.27
CA GLN A 53 -7.39 -1.89 -1.15
C GLN A 53 -8.32 -3.08 -1.33
N MET A 54 -7.81 -4.28 -1.09
CA MET A 54 -8.52 -5.53 -1.34
C MET A 54 -9.79 -5.65 -0.47
N ASN A 55 -10.83 -6.30 -0.99
CA ASN A 55 -12.02 -6.61 -0.22
C ASN A 55 -11.67 -7.57 0.95
N PRO A 56 -11.95 -7.24 2.22
CA PRO A 56 -11.64 -8.12 3.36
C PRO A 56 -12.34 -9.48 3.32
N ASP A 57 -13.43 -9.62 2.56
CA ASP A 57 -14.17 -10.88 2.44
C ASP A 57 -13.64 -11.79 1.31
N GLU A 58 -12.68 -11.32 0.52
CA GLU A 58 -12.04 -12.08 -0.56
C GLU A 58 -10.67 -12.60 -0.12
N PRO A 59 -10.36 -13.89 -0.35
CA PRO A 59 -9.03 -14.42 -0.11
C PRO A 59 -7.99 -13.80 -1.06
N PRO A 60 -6.72 -13.72 -0.64
CA PRO A 60 -5.63 -13.18 -1.45
C PRO A 60 -5.25 -14.06 -2.65
#